data_AF-X0Y3G7-F1
#
_entry.id   AF-X0Y3G7-F1
#
_cell.length_a   1.000
_cell.length_b   1.000
_cell.length_c   1.000
_cell.angle_alpha   90.00
_cell.angle_beta   90.00
_cell.angle_gamma   90.00
#
_symmetry.space_group_name_H-M   'P 1'
#
loop_
_entity.id
_entity.type
_entity.pdbx_description
1 polymer ?
#
loop_
_entity_poly.entity_id
_entity_poly.type
_entity_poly.pdbx_seq_one_letter_code
_entity_poly.pdbx_strand_id
1 'polypeptide(L)'
;RRTGAAFLLLVVMVLLVVVGATQSLVRSELTTRRGEADRLRVRSMVAAIEATQQFDGDLPGPFSFPIDVSQGETIEVTIHEEESHIIARWMKGDLVIDKMKQVLNAKAEFKE
;
A
#
# COMPACT_ATOMS: atom_id res chain seq x y z
N ARG A 1 -6.89 -58.52 -6.36
CA ARG A 1 -5.84 -57.56 -6.78
C ARG A 1 -6.40 -56.27 -7.40
N ARG A 2 -7.53 -56.27 -8.14
CA ARG A 2 -8.14 -55.06 -8.73
C ARG A 2 -8.69 -54.03 -7.72
N THR A 3 -9.07 -54.47 -6.53
CA THR A 3 -9.63 -53.62 -5.46
C THR A 3 -8.61 -52.66 -4.84
N GLY A 4 -7.32 -53.03 -4.82
CA GLY A 4 -6.26 -52.18 -4.25
C GLY A 4 -5.93 -50.96 -5.11
N ALA A 5 -6.04 -51.09 -6.43
CA ALA A 5 -5.79 -49.99 -7.36
C ALA A 5 -6.88 -48.89 -7.28
N ALA A 6 -8.14 -49.29 -7.09
CA ALA A 6 -9.24 -48.35 -6.91
C ALA A 6 -9.10 -47.53 -5.62
N PHE A 7 -8.65 -48.17 -4.54
CA PHE A 7 -8.39 -47.49 -3.27
C PHE A 7 -7.23 -46.48 -3.37
N LEU A 8 -6.13 -46.87 -4.04
CA LEU A 8 -5.01 -45.95 -4.30
C LEU A 8 -5.44 -44.75 -5.13
N LEU A 9 -6.26 -44.96 -6.17
CA LEU A 9 -6.79 -43.86 -6.99
C LEU A 9 -7.63 -42.88 -6.16
N LEU A 10 -8.45 -43.40 -5.25
CA LEU A 10 -9.29 -42.58 -4.37
C LEU A 10 -8.40 -41.74 -3.43
N VAL A 11 -7.38 -42.34 -2.83
CA VAL A 11 -6.43 -41.62 -1.95
C VAL A 11 -5.68 -40.52 -2.72
N VAL A 12 -5.21 -40.82 -3.93
CA VAL A 12 -4.53 -39.83 -4.78
C VAL A 12 -5.48 -38.68 -5.16
N MET A 13 -6.73 -38.99 -5.51
CA MET A 13 -7.72 -37.97 -5.83
C MET A 13 -7.99 -37.05 -4.64
N VAL A 14 -8.15 -37.61 -3.43
CA VAL A 14 -8.33 -36.82 -2.21
C VAL A 14 -7.11 -35.96 -1.92
N LEU A 15 -5.90 -36.50 -2.06
CA LEU A 15 -4.65 -35.74 -1.91
C LEU A 15 -4.57 -34.56 -2.88
N LEU A 16 -4.95 -34.74 -4.14
CA LEU A 16 -4.97 -33.66 -5.12
C LEU A 16 -5.95 -32.54 -4.74
N VAL A 17 -7.14 -32.90 -4.22
CA VAL A 17 -8.12 -31.92 -3.72
C VAL A 17 -7.55 -31.14 -2.54
N VAL A 18 -6.93 -31.82 -1.58
CA VAL A 18 -6.32 -31.18 -0.39
C VAL A 18 -5.20 -30.23 -0.81
N VAL A 19 -4.30 -30.65 -1.71
CA VAL A 19 -3.21 -29.79 -2.22
C VAL A 19 -3.79 -28.58 -2.96
N GLY A 20 -4.79 -28.76 -3.81
CA GLY A 20 -5.45 -27.66 -4.53
C GLY A 20 -6.09 -26.64 -3.59
N ALA A 21 -6.82 -27.10 -2.57
CA ALA A 21 -7.43 -26.23 -1.56
C ALA A 21 -6.37 -25.47 -0.75
N THR A 22 -5.29 -26.15 -0.34
CA THR A 22 -4.19 -25.54 0.42
C THR A 22 -3.49 -24.45 -0.40
N GLN A 23 -3.23 -24.69 -1.69
CA GLN A 23 -2.62 -23.69 -2.58
C GLN A 23 -3.53 -22.46 -2.76
N SER A 24 -4.84 -22.66 -2.88
CA SER A 24 -5.81 -21.57 -3.01
C SER A 24 -5.83 -20.70 -1.75
N LEU A 25 -5.88 -21.31 -0.57
CA LEU A 25 -5.86 -20.61 0.72
C LEU A 25 -4.58 -19.79 0.93
N VAL A 26 -3.41 -20.37 0.64
CA VAL A 26 -2.12 -19.67 0.75
C VAL A 26 -2.05 -18.47 -0.20
N ARG A 27 -2.54 -18.61 -1.43
CA ARG A 27 -2.59 -17.50 -2.40
C ARG A 27 -3.56 -16.40 -1.95
N SER A 28 -4.70 -16.78 -1.37
CA SER A 28 -5.68 -15.83 -0.84
C SER A 28 -5.09 -15.00 0.30
N GLU A 29 -4.43 -15.64 1.28
CA GLU A 29 -3.82 -14.95 2.41
C GLU A 29 -2.74 -13.96 1.97
N LEU A 30 -1.88 -14.35 1.02
CA LEU A 30 -0.85 -13.47 0.48
C LEU A 30 -1.43 -12.26 -0.26
N THR A 31 -2.57 -12.45 -0.95
CA THR A 31 -3.25 -11.37 -1.67
C THR A 31 -3.93 -10.41 -0.70
N THR A 32 -4.58 -10.93 0.34
CA THR A 32 -5.21 -10.12 1.39
C THR A 32 -4.18 -9.27 2.14
N ARG A 33 -3.06 -9.88 2.55
CA ARG A 33 -1.98 -9.16 3.26
C ARG A 33 -1.36 -8.04 2.42
N ARG A 34 -1.16 -8.27 1.12
CA ARG A 34 -0.68 -7.23 0.20
C ARG A 34 -1.69 -6.10 0.06
N GLY A 35 -2.97 -6.43 -0.13
CA GLY A 35 -4.03 -5.43 -0.24
C GLY A 35 -4.23 -4.59 1.02
N GLU A 36 -4.08 -5.17 2.21
CA GLU A 36 -4.13 -4.43 3.48
C GLU A 36 -2.93 -3.51 3.66
N ALA A 37 -1.72 -3.98 3.33
CA ALA A 37 -0.51 -3.16 3.39
C ALA A 37 -0.57 -1.97 2.43
N ASP A 38 -1.02 -2.18 1.19
CA ASP A 38 -1.17 -1.12 0.20
C ASP A 38 -2.22 -0.09 0.63
N ARG A 39 -3.35 -0.54 1.21
CA ARG A 39 -4.39 0.35 1.75
C ARG A 39 -3.88 1.19 2.92
N LEU A 40 -3.16 0.59 3.86
CA LEU A 40 -2.55 1.31 4.97
C LEU A 40 -1.53 2.34 4.45
N ARG A 41 -0.76 1.97 3.43
CA ARG A 41 0.23 2.85 2.82
C ARG A 41 -0.38 4.07 2.14
N VAL A 42 -1.40 3.86 1.32
CA VAL A 42 -2.15 4.95 0.68
C VAL A 42 -2.76 5.87 1.73
N ARG A 43 -3.35 5.30 2.79
CA ARG A 43 -3.98 6.07 3.86
C ARG A 43 -2.98 6.96 4.61
N SER A 44 -1.77 6.48 4.89
CA SER A 44 -0.76 7.30 5.59
C SER A 44 -0.20 8.41 4.69
N MET A 45 -0.01 8.15 3.38
CA MET A 45 0.39 9.20 2.43
C MET A 45 -0.67 10.29 2.31
N VAL A 46 -1.95 9.91 2.22
CA VAL A 46 -3.07 10.87 2.19
C VAL A 46 -3.10 11.69 3.48
N ALA A 47 -2.97 11.06 4.64
CA ALA A 47 -2.92 11.76 5.93
C ALA A 47 -1.73 12.73 6.03
N ALA A 48 -0.57 12.37 5.48
CA ALA A 48 0.59 13.25 5.41
C ALA A 48 0.33 14.46 4.51
N ILE A 49 -0.32 14.25 3.36
CA ILE A 49 -0.72 15.35 2.46
C ILE A 49 -1.75 16.26 3.16
N GLU A 50 -2.78 15.71 3.78
CA GLU A 50 -3.78 16.50 4.54
C GLU A 50 -3.14 17.30 5.67
N ALA A 51 -2.18 16.72 6.39
CA ALA A 51 -1.43 17.41 7.43
C ALA A 51 -0.62 18.58 6.86
N THR A 52 -0.05 18.45 5.66
CA THR A 52 0.66 19.56 5.00
C THR A 52 -0.28 20.65 4.47
N GLN A 53 -1.49 20.30 4.01
CA GLN A 53 -2.46 21.28 3.50
C GLN A 53 -3.01 22.22 4.58
N GLN A 54 -2.93 21.84 5.86
CA GLN A 54 -3.32 22.72 6.97
C GLN A 54 -2.34 23.86 7.23
N PHE A 55 -1.13 23.78 6.67
CA PHE A 55 -0.18 24.87 6.74
C PHE A 55 -0.41 25.81 5.54
N ASP A 56 -1.21 26.84 5.79
CA ASP A 56 -1.49 27.93 4.85
C ASP A 56 -0.28 28.89 4.86
N GLY A 57 0.79 28.55 4.15
CA GLY A 57 1.99 29.37 4.08
C GLY A 57 3.11 28.76 3.25
N ASP A 58 3.91 29.64 2.65
CA ASP A 58 5.10 29.34 1.85
C ASP A 58 6.13 28.62 2.72
N LEU A 59 6.08 27.28 2.69
CA LEU A 59 6.90 26.45 3.55
C LEU A 59 8.19 26.09 2.81
N PRO A 60 9.36 26.38 3.40
CA PRO A 60 10.64 26.26 2.74
C PRO A 60 11.12 24.81 2.74
N GLY A 61 10.49 23.97 1.93
CA GLY A 61 11.03 22.67 1.55
C GLY A 61 10.20 21.45 1.93
N PRO A 62 10.77 20.25 1.71
CA PRO A 62 10.06 18.99 1.88
C PRO A 62 9.78 18.69 3.36
N PHE A 63 8.56 18.30 3.67
CA PHE A 63 8.15 17.82 4.99
C PHE A 63 8.47 16.36 5.14
N SER A 64 9.05 15.96 6.28
CA SER A 64 9.25 14.56 6.61
C SER A 64 8.36 14.15 7.77
N PHE A 65 7.49 13.16 7.53
CA PHE A 65 6.64 12.55 8.54
C PHE A 65 7.17 11.16 8.90
N PRO A 66 7.56 10.90 10.16
CA PRO A 66 8.02 9.59 10.57
C PRO A 66 6.86 8.58 10.58
N ILE A 67 7.07 7.40 10.00
CA ILE A 67 6.13 6.28 10.05
C ILE A 67 6.62 5.28 11.09
N ASP A 68 7.85 4.80 10.92
CA ASP A 68 8.52 3.88 11.84
C ASP A 68 10.01 4.24 11.90
N VAL A 69 10.38 4.96 12.96
CA VAL A 69 11.75 5.43 13.19
C VAL A 69 12.72 4.26 13.36
N SER A 70 12.24 3.12 13.86
CA SER A 70 13.07 1.92 14.07
C SER A 70 13.48 1.25 12.76
N GLN A 71 12.65 1.40 11.72
CA GLN A 71 12.91 0.89 10.37
C GLN A 71 13.42 1.96 9.40
N GLY A 72 13.60 3.19 9.88
CA GLY A 72 13.99 4.33 9.05
C GLY A 72 12.94 4.70 8.00
N GLU A 73 11.66 4.44 8.28
CA GLU A 73 10.57 4.71 7.34
C GLU A 73 9.97 6.10 7.58
N THR A 74 9.97 6.92 6.53
CA THR A 74 9.46 8.30 6.56
C THR A 74 8.64 8.61 5.31
N ILE A 75 7.70 9.54 5.40
CA ILE A 75 6.99 10.10 4.24
C ILE A 75 7.53 11.49 4.01
N GLU A 76 8.12 11.72 2.84
CA GLU A 76 8.56 13.02 2.39
C GLU A 76 7.48 13.66 1.51
N VAL A 77 6.91 14.78 1.93
CA VAL A 77 5.91 15.53 1.17
C VAL A 77 6.54 16.79 0.61
N THR A 78 6.47 16.95 -0.70
CA THR A 78 6.95 18.13 -1.43
C THR A 78 5.76 18.80 -2.11
N ILE A 79 5.54 20.07 -1.80
CA ILE A 79 4.50 20.89 -2.43
C ILE A 79 5.15 21.65 -3.58
N HIS A 80 4.65 21.44 -4.80
CA HIS A 80 5.03 22.22 -5.96
C HIS A 80 3.89 23.19 -6.27
N GLU A 81 3.92 24.37 -5.66
CA GLU A 81 2.88 25.40 -5.84
C GLU A 81 2.82 25.87 -7.31
N GLU A 82 3.97 26.09 -7.95
CA GLU A 82 4.06 26.51 -9.37
C GLU A 82 3.38 25.54 -10.33
N GLU A 83 3.44 24.24 -10.03
CA GLU A 83 2.88 23.17 -10.86
C GLU A 83 1.57 22.59 -10.29
N SER A 84 0.97 23.25 -9.29
CA SER A 84 -0.31 22.87 -8.66
C SER A 84 -0.41 21.38 -8.30
N HIS A 85 0.65 20.80 -7.74
CA HIS A 85 0.59 19.40 -7.30
C HIS A 85 1.45 19.13 -6.07
N ILE A 86 1.01 18.15 -5.29
CA ILE A 86 1.69 17.65 -4.09
C ILE A 86 2.25 16.28 -4.41
N ILE A 87 3.50 16.05 -4.04
CA ILE A 87 4.16 14.76 -4.16
C ILE A 87 4.42 14.23 -2.76
N ALA A 88 3.89 13.06 -2.42
CA ALA A 88 4.29 12.29 -1.24
C ALA A 88 5.17 11.12 -1.67
N ARG A 89 6.33 10.96 -1.04
CA ARG A 89 7.28 9.86 -1.26
C ARG A 89 7.43 9.08 0.03
N TRP A 90 7.23 7.77 -0.02
CA TRP A 90 7.59 6.90 1.09
C TRP A 90 9.06 6.52 0.95
N MET A 91 9.83 6.85 1.97
CA MET A 91 11.25 6.60 2.10
C MET A 91 11.50 5.49 3.12
N LYS A 92 12.52 4.65 2.89
CA LYS A 92 13.12 3.75 3.88
C LYS A 92 14.62 3.93 3.85
N GLY A 93 15.16 4.66 4.81
CA GLY A 93 16.47 5.27 4.70
C GLY A 93 16.52 6.16 3.46
N ASP A 94 17.46 5.88 2.55
CA ASP A 94 17.65 6.66 1.32
C ASP A 94 16.85 6.12 0.12
N LEU A 95 16.11 5.02 0.29
CA LEU A 95 15.36 4.37 -0.79
C LEU A 95 13.91 4.90 -0.86
N VAL A 96 13.49 5.36 -2.04
CA VAL A 96 12.07 5.62 -2.34
C VAL A 96 11.37 4.27 -2.57
N ILE A 97 10.48 3.88 -1.65
CA ILE A 97 9.68 2.66 -1.80
C ILE A 97 8.46 2.92 -2.68
N ASP A 98 7.85 4.10 -2.57
CA ASP A 98 6.63 4.43 -3.29
C ASP A 98 6.45 5.95 -3.44
N LYS A 99 5.66 6.38 -4.42
CA LYS A 99 5.42 7.79 -4.75
C LYS A 99 3.98 8.01 -5.18
N MET A 100 3.33 8.96 -4.52
CA MET A 100 1.99 9.45 -4.87
C MET A 100 2.07 10.90 -5.33
N LYS A 101 1.39 11.22 -6.43
CA LYS A 101 1.19 12.59 -6.91
C LYS A 101 -0.29 12.92 -6.82
N GLN A 102 -0.62 13.98 -6.11
CA GLN A 102 -1.97 14.53 -6.03
C GLN A 102 -1.97 15.91 -6.69
N VAL A 103 -2.89 16.14 -7.64
CA VAL A 103 -3.09 17.47 -8.22
C VAL A 103 -3.86 18.31 -7.20
N LEU A 104 -3.33 19.49 -6.86
CA LEU A 104 -4.08 20.51 -6.14
C LEU A 104 -5.11 21.06 -7.12
N ASN A 105 -6.33 20.51 -7.12
CA ASN A 105 -7.46 21.22 -7.68
C ASN A 105 -7.69 22.43 -6.78
N ALA A 106 -7.25 23.61 -7.25
CA ALA A 106 -7.54 24.87 -6.61
C ALA A 106 -9.05 24.92 -6.33
N LYS A 107 -9.37 24.94 -5.04
CA LYS A 107 -10.65 25.21 -4.39
C LYS A 107 -11.56 26.10 -5.25
N ALA A 108 -12.42 25.48 -6.07
CA ALA A 108 -13.70 26.02 -6.50
C ALA A 108 -14.73 25.10 -5.83
N GLU A 109 -15.56 25.49 -4.87
CA GLU A 109 -16.16 26.78 -4.56
C GLU A 109 -16.28 26.91 -3.03
N PHE A 110 -15.78 28.00 -2.47
CA PHE A 110 -16.33 28.57 -1.24
C PHE A 110 -16.76 29.98 -1.59
N LYS A 111 -18.05 30.15 -1.86
CA LYS A 111 -18.74 31.45 -1.94
C LYS A 111 -20.18 31.17 -1.51
N GLU A 112 -20.40 31.28 -0.19
CA GLU A 112 -20.97 32.46 0.49
C GLU A 112 -22.50 32.39 0.49
#